data_AF-W4VQU7-F1
#
_entry.id   AF-W4VQU7-F1
#
_cell.length_a   1.000
_cell.length_b   1.000
_cell.length_c   1.000
_cell.angle_alpha   90.00
_cell.angle_beta   90.00
_cell.angle_gamma   90.00
#
_symmetry.space_group_name_H-M   'P 1'
#
loop_
_entity.id
_entity.type
_entity.pdbx_description
1 polymer ?
#
loop_
_entity_poly.entity_id
_entity_poly.type
_entity_poly.pdbx_seq_one_letter_code
_entity_poly.pdbx_strand_id
1 'polypeptide(L)'
;MKSIESVLEDYDRMIHHIIHKYHIRDVEGEFFQEGLIAVWHAFQTYDESKSKFSTYVYSCIARRLLNRIQKENREKDQFQTWLDQVTMEDIMIEDELDIDTQMLIDIQEVLSQKQWCWFVEFILRDQSVHDIADKYRVTDNAVKNWGEIRPA
;
A
#
# COMPACT_ATOMS: atom_id res chain seq x y z
N MET A 1 11.64 -43.52 -8.77
CA MET A 1 10.69 -42.64 -8.06
C MET A 1 10.50 -41.41 -8.94
N LYS A 2 9.27 -40.98 -9.28
CA LYS A 2 9.09 -39.72 -10.02
C LYS A 2 9.67 -38.58 -9.18
N SER A 3 10.38 -37.65 -9.82
CA SER A 3 10.82 -36.43 -9.14
C SER A 3 9.62 -35.51 -8.89
N ILE A 4 9.71 -34.65 -7.88
CA ILE A 4 8.61 -33.74 -7.56
C ILE A 4 8.36 -32.76 -8.71
N GLU A 5 9.42 -32.34 -9.40
CA GLU A 5 9.34 -31.42 -10.55
C GLU A 5 8.48 -32.02 -11.66
N SER A 6 8.71 -33.29 -12.01
CA SER A 6 7.89 -33.99 -13.00
C SER A 6 6.44 -34.14 -12.56
N VAL A 7 6.18 -34.31 -11.26
CA VAL A 7 4.80 -34.36 -10.76
C VAL A 7 4.14 -32.99 -10.86
N LEU A 8 4.84 -31.90 -10.52
CA LEU A 8 4.27 -30.55 -10.64
C LEU A 8 3.88 -30.24 -12.09
N GLU A 9 4.76 -30.51 -13.05
CA GLU A 9 4.50 -30.32 -14.49
C GLU A 9 3.27 -31.13 -14.99
N ASP A 10 3.07 -32.35 -14.48
CA ASP A 10 1.92 -33.19 -14.84
C ASP A 10 0.57 -32.54 -14.45
N TYR A 11 0.55 -31.63 -13.45
CA TYR A 11 -0.66 -31.06 -12.87
C TYR A 11 -0.87 -29.55 -13.17
N ASP A 12 0.04 -28.87 -13.86
CA ASP A 12 -0.12 -27.46 -14.26
C ASP A 12 -1.46 -27.19 -14.95
N ARG A 13 -1.82 -28.03 -15.92
CA ARG A 13 -3.10 -27.92 -16.65
C ARG A 13 -4.31 -28.07 -15.72
N MET A 14 -4.20 -28.89 -14.68
CA MET A 14 -5.28 -29.06 -13.69
C MET A 14 -5.41 -27.82 -12.82
N ILE A 15 -4.31 -27.20 -12.40
CA ILE A 15 -4.32 -25.96 -11.63
C ILE A 15 -4.99 -24.85 -12.45
N HIS A 16 -4.54 -24.62 -13.69
CA HIS A 16 -5.15 -23.63 -14.59
C HIS A 16 -6.64 -23.91 -14.83
N HIS A 17 -7.01 -25.18 -15.04
CA HIS A 17 -8.41 -25.56 -15.19
C HIS A 17 -9.25 -25.13 -13.97
N ILE A 18 -8.77 -25.36 -12.75
CA ILE A 18 -9.49 -25.00 -11.52
C ILE A 18 -9.54 -23.48 -11.34
N ILE A 19 -8.45 -22.76 -11.64
CA ILE A 19 -8.40 -21.29 -11.63
C ILE A 19 -9.49 -20.71 -12.55
N HIS A 20 -9.55 -21.19 -13.80
CA HIS A 20 -10.59 -20.77 -14.75
C HIS A 20 -11.99 -21.17 -14.30
N LYS A 21 -12.17 -22.38 -13.78
CA LYS A 21 -13.45 -22.88 -13.27
C LYS A 21 -14.01 -22.01 -12.14
N TYR A 22 -13.16 -21.50 -11.27
CA TYR A 22 -13.56 -20.60 -10.18
C TYR A 22 -13.53 -19.12 -10.57
N HIS A 23 -13.29 -18.83 -11.86
CA HIS A 23 -13.26 -17.45 -12.40
C HIS A 23 -12.26 -16.55 -11.65
N ILE A 24 -11.15 -17.14 -11.21
CA ILE A 24 -10.09 -16.44 -10.52
C ILE A 24 -9.29 -15.64 -11.55
N ARG A 25 -9.09 -14.34 -11.28
CA ARG A 25 -8.18 -13.49 -12.05
C ARG A 25 -6.80 -13.51 -11.39
N ASP A 26 -5.91 -14.34 -11.91
CA ASP A 26 -4.59 -14.60 -11.34
C ASP A 26 -3.48 -13.92 -12.14
N VAL A 27 -3.44 -12.58 -12.13
CA VAL A 27 -2.47 -11.80 -12.96
C VAL A 27 -1.03 -12.07 -12.53
N GLU A 28 -0.79 -12.09 -11.21
CA GLU A 28 0.54 -12.27 -10.62
C GLU A 28 0.88 -13.75 -10.37
N GLY A 29 -0.04 -14.68 -10.66
CA GLY A 29 0.19 -16.12 -10.54
C GLY A 29 0.16 -16.67 -9.09
N GLU A 30 -0.39 -15.93 -8.14
CA GLU A 30 -0.43 -16.34 -6.73
C GLU A 30 -1.35 -17.55 -6.49
N PHE A 31 -2.48 -17.65 -7.20
CA PHE A 31 -3.35 -18.83 -7.09
C PHE A 31 -2.71 -20.04 -7.76
N PHE A 32 -1.97 -19.84 -8.85
CA PHE A 32 -1.19 -20.90 -9.49
C PHE A 32 -0.14 -21.46 -8.53
N GLN A 33 0.62 -20.60 -7.84
CA GLN A 33 1.58 -21.01 -6.81
C GLN A 33 0.91 -21.80 -5.67
N GLU A 34 -0.24 -21.35 -5.17
CA GLU A 34 -0.99 -22.11 -4.16
C GLU A 34 -1.44 -23.49 -4.67
N GLY A 35 -1.80 -23.58 -5.96
CA GLY A 35 -2.06 -24.85 -6.63
C GLY A 35 -0.86 -25.78 -6.60
N LEU A 36 0.34 -25.29 -6.93
CA LEU A 36 1.58 -26.08 -6.86
C LEU A 36 1.88 -26.57 -5.44
N ILE A 37 1.69 -25.72 -4.43
CA ILE A 37 1.88 -26.13 -3.02
C ILE A 37 0.84 -27.19 -2.64
N ALA A 38 -0.39 -27.11 -3.16
CA ALA A 38 -1.41 -28.15 -2.97
C ALA A 38 -0.98 -29.50 -3.58
N VAL A 39 -0.41 -29.48 -4.78
CA VAL A 39 0.11 -30.69 -5.45
C VAL A 39 1.26 -31.29 -4.65
N TRP A 40 2.21 -30.47 -4.20
CA TRP A 40 3.33 -30.92 -3.37
C TRP A 40 2.84 -31.58 -2.07
N HIS A 41 1.90 -30.95 -1.37
CA HIS A 41 1.32 -31.52 -0.16
C HIS A 41 0.58 -32.83 -0.46
N ALA A 42 -0.21 -32.86 -1.55
CA ALA A 42 -0.92 -34.08 -1.95
C ALA A 42 0.04 -35.22 -2.28
N PHE A 43 1.18 -34.94 -2.90
CA PHE A 43 2.24 -35.92 -3.16
C PHE A 43 2.81 -36.52 -1.87
N GLN A 44 2.95 -35.72 -0.81
CA GLN A 44 3.46 -36.19 0.48
C GLN A 44 2.43 -36.99 1.30
N THR A 45 1.15 -36.62 1.22
CA THR A 45 0.10 -37.18 2.09
C THR A 45 -0.83 -38.18 1.42
N TYR A 46 -0.56 -38.52 0.15
CA TYR A 46 -1.39 -39.44 -0.60
C TYR A 46 -1.42 -40.84 0.00
N ASP A 47 -2.60 -41.44 -0.05
CA ASP A 47 -2.89 -42.78 0.43
C ASP A 47 -3.62 -43.54 -0.68
N GLU A 48 -2.93 -44.50 -1.28
CA GLU A 48 -3.41 -45.28 -2.43
C GLU A 48 -4.66 -46.11 -2.10
N SER A 49 -4.91 -46.40 -0.81
CA SER A 49 -6.11 -47.15 -0.40
C SER A 49 -7.40 -46.34 -0.52
N LYS A 50 -7.33 -45.01 -0.62
CA LYS A 50 -8.51 -44.13 -0.53
C LYS A 50 -9.06 -43.68 -1.89
N SER A 51 -8.19 -43.39 -2.85
CA SER A 51 -8.60 -42.86 -4.16
C SER A 51 -7.45 -42.92 -5.16
N LYS A 52 -7.72 -42.65 -6.44
CA LYS A 52 -6.65 -42.38 -7.43
C LYS A 52 -5.93 -41.08 -7.09
N PHE A 53 -4.61 -41.03 -7.28
CA PHE A 53 -3.79 -39.85 -7.02
C PHE A 53 -4.32 -38.57 -7.68
N SER A 54 -4.71 -38.63 -8.95
CA SER A 54 -5.28 -37.47 -9.67
C SER A 54 -6.56 -36.91 -9.02
N THR A 55 -7.41 -37.78 -8.47
CA THR A 55 -8.64 -37.36 -7.79
C THR A 55 -8.32 -36.68 -6.47
N TYR A 56 -7.36 -37.23 -5.72
CA TYR A 56 -6.90 -36.62 -4.49
C TYR A 56 -6.26 -35.25 -4.73
N VAL A 57 -5.33 -35.16 -5.68
CA VAL A 57 -4.66 -33.90 -6.07
C VAL A 57 -5.68 -32.83 -6.47
N TYR A 58 -6.66 -33.19 -7.31
CA TYR A 58 -7.75 -32.29 -7.68
C TYR A 58 -8.48 -31.75 -6.44
N SER A 59 -8.83 -32.62 -5.48
CA SER A 59 -9.52 -32.20 -4.26
C SER A 59 -8.67 -31.27 -3.38
N CYS A 60 -7.35 -31.51 -3.31
CA CYS A 60 -6.40 -30.68 -2.58
C CYS A 60 -6.28 -29.28 -3.20
N ILE A 61 -6.09 -29.19 -4.52
CA ILE A 61 -6.02 -27.90 -5.23
C ILE A 61 -7.33 -27.15 -5.05
N ALA A 62 -8.46 -27.79 -5.38
CA ALA A 62 -9.78 -27.16 -5.30
C ALA A 62 -10.08 -26.60 -3.91
N ARG A 63 -9.85 -27.39 -2.86
CA ARG A 63 -10.06 -26.96 -1.47
C ARG A 63 -9.14 -25.80 -1.09
N ARG A 64 -7.86 -25.86 -1.49
CA ARG A 64 -6.90 -24.81 -1.17
C ARG A 64 -7.26 -23.48 -1.81
N LEU A 65 -7.61 -23.49 -3.10
CA LEU A 65 -8.03 -22.27 -3.81
C LEU A 65 -9.35 -21.72 -3.26
N LEU A 66 -10.33 -22.57 -2.94
CA LEU A 66 -11.59 -22.13 -2.32
C LEU A 66 -11.37 -21.48 -0.95
N ASN A 67 -10.52 -22.07 -0.10
CA ASN A 67 -10.19 -21.50 1.20
C ASN A 67 -9.53 -20.13 1.06
N ARG A 68 -8.67 -19.98 0.04
CA ARG A 68 -8.02 -18.70 -0.26
C ARG A 68 -9.02 -17.64 -0.71
N ILE A 69 -9.92 -17.95 -1.66
CA ILE A 69 -11.01 -17.05 -2.07
C ILE A 69 -11.83 -16.60 -0.86
N GLN A 70 -12.23 -17.53 0.01
CA GLN A 70 -13.01 -17.21 1.19
C GLN A 70 -12.25 -16.32 2.19
N LYS A 71 -10.93 -16.50 2.30
CA LYS A 71 -10.08 -15.65 3.14
C LYS A 71 -10.02 -14.23 2.58
N GLU A 72 -9.73 -14.07 1.29
CA GLU A 72 -9.69 -12.76 0.62
C GLU A 72 -11.03 -12.03 0.70
N ASN A 73 -12.16 -12.74 0.56
CA ASN A 73 -13.48 -12.14 0.72
C ASN A 73 -13.73 -11.67 2.15
N ARG A 74 -13.36 -12.46 3.16
CA ARG A 74 -13.50 -12.04 4.57
C ARG A 74 -12.65 -10.81 4.89
N GLU A 75 -11.42 -10.75 4.37
CA GLU A 75 -10.54 -9.60 4.57
C GLU A 75 -11.14 -8.34 3.90
N LYS A 76 -11.71 -8.48 2.70
CA LYS A 76 -12.44 -7.38 2.03
C LYS A 76 -13.66 -6.92 2.81
N ASP A 77 -14.48 -7.85 3.29
CA ASP A 77 -15.69 -7.52 4.07
C ASP A 77 -15.32 -6.81 5.38
N GLN A 78 -14.26 -7.26 6.06
CA GLN A 78 -13.73 -6.61 7.26
C GLN A 78 -13.21 -5.21 6.97
N PHE A 79 -12.45 -5.05 5.88
CA PHE A 79 -11.95 -3.75 5.46
C PHE A 79 -13.08 -2.78 5.10
N GLN A 80 -14.11 -3.26 4.39
CA GLN A 80 -15.29 -2.45 4.07
C GLN A 80 -16.06 -2.06 5.34
N THR A 81 -16.24 -2.99 6.28
CA THR A 81 -16.89 -2.71 7.56
C THR A 81 -16.12 -1.64 8.35
N TRP A 82 -14.79 -1.71 8.33
CA TRP A 82 -13.93 -0.69 8.93
C TRP A 82 -14.13 0.66 8.23
N LEU A 83 -14.07 0.73 6.90
CA LEU A 83 -14.31 1.96 6.13
C LEU A 83 -15.69 2.58 6.42
N ASP A 84 -16.73 1.76 6.60
CA ASP A 84 -18.08 2.25 6.88
C ASP A 84 -18.21 2.85 8.29
N GLN A 85 -17.31 2.52 9.21
CA GLN A 85 -17.29 3.01 10.59
C GLN A 85 -16.36 4.21 10.80
N VAL A 86 -15.36 4.35 9.93
CA VAL A 86 -14.34 5.38 10.04
C VAL A 86 -14.87 6.70 9.50
N THR A 87 -14.71 7.76 10.28
CA THR A 87 -15.06 9.12 9.88
C THR A 87 -13.85 9.83 9.26
N MET A 88 -14.08 10.96 8.60
CA MET A 88 -12.97 11.76 8.05
C MET A 88 -12.04 12.26 9.17
N GLU A 89 -12.58 12.51 10.36
CA GLU A 89 -11.80 12.91 11.56
C GLU A 89 -10.87 11.78 12.04
N ASP A 90 -11.25 10.50 11.88
CA ASP A 90 -10.41 9.36 12.29
C ASP A 90 -9.21 9.12 11.36
N ILE A 91 -9.24 9.63 10.12
CA ILE A 91 -8.18 9.46 9.11
C ILE A 91 -7.34 10.73 8.98
N MET A 92 -7.93 11.89 9.30
CA MET A 92 -7.20 13.15 9.33
C MET A 92 -6.29 13.20 10.55
N ILE A 93 -5.00 12.96 10.31
CA ILE A 93 -3.97 13.46 11.19
C ILE A 93 -3.94 14.96 10.93
N GLU A 94 -4.59 15.75 11.79
CA GLU A 94 -4.18 17.15 11.91
C GLU A 94 -2.72 17.10 12.37
N ASP A 95 -1.80 17.59 11.52
CA ASP A 95 -0.51 18.08 11.99
C ASP A 95 -0.86 19.27 12.89
N GLU A 96 -1.25 18.97 14.12
CA GLU A 96 -1.25 19.94 15.19
C GLU A 96 0.22 20.25 15.40
N LEU A 97 0.70 21.20 14.59
CA LEU A 97 1.98 21.82 14.78
C LEU A 97 1.92 22.36 16.21
N ASP A 98 2.53 21.64 17.15
CA ASP A 98 2.78 22.08 18.54
C ASP A 98 3.81 23.21 18.54
N ILE A 99 3.60 24.17 17.66
CA ILE A 99 4.32 25.41 17.61
C ILE A 99 3.73 26.22 18.74
N ASP A 100 4.51 26.34 19.82
CA ASP A 100 4.22 27.24 20.92
C ASP A 100 3.88 28.62 20.35
N THR A 101 2.67 29.09 20.61
CA THR A 101 2.20 30.40 20.16
C THR A 101 3.16 31.50 20.64
N GLN A 102 3.80 31.30 21.80
CA GLN A 102 4.82 32.21 22.31
C GLN A 102 6.08 32.24 21.43
N MET A 103 6.54 31.08 20.94
CA MET A 103 7.69 31.01 20.03
C MET A 103 7.43 31.74 18.71
N LEU A 104 6.21 31.69 18.17
CA LEU A 104 5.85 32.45 16.97
C LEU A 104 5.85 33.97 17.21
N ILE A 105 5.37 34.40 18.37
CA ILE A 105 5.40 35.81 18.77
C ILE A 105 6.85 36.27 18.88
N ASP A 106 7.71 35.50 19.56
CA ASP A 106 9.13 35.83 19.73
C ASP A 106 9.87 35.92 18.37
N ILE A 107 9.58 35.00 17.45
CA ILE A 107 10.11 35.05 16.08
C ILE A 107 9.61 36.30 15.34
N GLN A 108 8.32 36.63 15.46
CA GLN A 108 7.75 37.80 14.79
C GLN A 108 8.41 39.10 15.26
N GLU A 109 8.78 39.20 16.54
CA GLU A 109 9.42 40.40 17.10
C GLU A 109 10.84 40.65 16.57
N VAL A 110 11.58 39.59 16.21
CA VAL A 110 12.97 39.71 15.72
C VAL A 110 13.09 39.81 14.19
N LEU A 111 12.04 39.48 13.45
CA LEU A 111 12.04 39.50 11.99
C LEU A 111 11.54 40.84 11.43
N SER A 112 12.20 41.34 10.38
CA SER A 112 11.65 42.43 9.58
C SER A 112 10.37 41.98 8.86
N GLN A 113 9.52 42.94 8.45
CA GLN A 113 8.28 42.63 7.73
C GLN A 113 8.48 41.74 6.49
N LYS A 114 9.61 41.88 5.79
CA LYS A 114 9.94 41.05 4.62
C LYS A 114 10.38 39.65 5.02
N GLN A 115 11.17 39.52 6.08
CA GLN A 115 11.56 38.21 6.64
C GLN A 115 10.35 37.47 7.22
N TRP A 116 9.44 38.17 7.91
CA TRP A 116 8.18 37.59 8.39
C TRP A 116 7.30 37.11 7.23
N CYS A 117 7.18 37.92 6.18
CA CYS A 117 6.45 37.54 4.96
C CYS A 117 7.05 36.28 4.32
N TRP A 118 8.37 36.19 4.25
CA TRP A 118 9.06 35.02 3.76
C TRP A 118 8.83 33.80 4.67
N PHE A 119 8.95 33.95 5.99
CA PHE A 119 8.70 32.89 6.96
C PHE A 119 7.28 32.32 6.84
N VAL A 120 6.24 33.16 6.77
CA VAL A 120 4.86 32.68 6.66
C VAL A 120 4.59 32.01 5.31
N GLU A 121 4.98 32.63 4.20
CA GLU A 121 4.58 32.14 2.87
C GLU A 121 5.46 30.99 2.39
N PHE A 122 6.78 31.06 2.62
CA PHE A 122 7.73 30.03 2.18
C PHE A 122 7.88 28.90 3.19
N ILE A 123 8.03 29.20 4.49
CA ILE A 123 8.29 28.16 5.51
C ILE A 123 6.99 27.53 6.03
N LEU A 124 6.01 28.33 6.46
CA LEU A 124 4.79 27.77 7.07
C LEU A 124 3.76 27.26 6.04
N ARG A 125 3.73 27.85 4.85
CA ARG A 125 2.74 27.51 3.80
C ARG A 125 3.32 26.74 2.61
N ASP A 126 4.62 26.45 2.65
CA ASP A 126 5.34 25.71 1.60
C ASP A 126 5.09 26.24 0.18
N GLN A 127 4.92 27.57 0.03
CA GLN A 127 4.75 28.18 -1.29
C GLN A 127 6.09 28.28 -2.01
N SER A 128 6.09 28.12 -3.34
CA SER A 128 7.33 28.27 -4.10
C SER A 128 7.80 29.73 -4.12
N VAL A 129 9.12 29.95 -4.19
CA VAL A 129 9.73 31.28 -4.32
C VAL A 129 9.12 32.06 -5.49
N HIS A 130 8.78 31.37 -6.57
CA HIS A 130 8.19 31.95 -7.76
C HIS A 130 6.77 32.45 -7.51
N ASP A 131 5.92 31.64 -6.88
CA ASP A 131 4.53 32.04 -6.56
C ASP A 131 4.50 33.25 -5.62
N ILE A 132 5.45 33.29 -4.66
CA ILE A 132 5.61 34.43 -3.76
C ILE A 132 6.08 35.67 -4.54
N ALA A 133 7.04 35.51 -5.45
CA ALA A 133 7.54 36.61 -6.27
C ALA A 133 6.43 37.23 -7.13
N ASP A 134 5.60 36.41 -7.76
CA ASP A 134 4.44 36.84 -8.54
C ASP A 134 3.38 37.51 -7.67
N LYS A 135 3.06 36.92 -6.51
CA LYS A 135 2.07 37.45 -5.55
C LYS A 135 2.44 38.85 -5.06
N TYR A 136 3.71 39.07 -4.73
CA TYR A 136 4.20 40.36 -4.23
C TYR A 136 4.78 41.26 -5.31
N ARG A 137 4.75 40.84 -6.58
CA ARG A 137 5.29 41.56 -7.75
C ARG A 137 6.75 41.98 -7.57
N VAL A 138 7.57 41.04 -7.12
CA VAL A 138 9.01 41.21 -6.94
C VAL A 138 9.76 40.15 -7.75
N THR A 139 11.08 40.24 -7.82
CA THR A 139 11.90 39.19 -8.46
C THR A 139 12.11 38.01 -7.51
N ASP A 140 12.29 36.80 -8.03
CA ASP A 140 12.66 35.61 -7.25
C ASP A 140 13.87 35.84 -6.34
N ASN A 141 14.88 36.56 -6.83
CA ASN A 141 16.07 36.90 -6.05
C ASN A 141 15.74 37.81 -4.86
N ALA A 142 14.73 38.67 -4.98
CA ALA A 142 14.28 39.51 -3.86
C ALA A 142 13.63 38.66 -2.77
N VAL A 143 12.79 37.68 -3.14
CA VAL A 143 12.18 36.73 -2.20
C VAL A 143 13.24 35.88 -1.50
N LYS A 144 14.25 35.39 -2.23
CA LYS A 144 15.40 34.68 -1.63
C LYS A 144 16.17 35.55 -0.64
N ASN A 145 16.41 36.82 -0.99
CA ASN A 145 17.07 37.77 -0.12
C ASN A 145 16.25 38.09 1.15
N TRP A 146 14.93 37.88 1.15
CA TRP A 146 14.12 38.05 2.37
C TRP A 146 14.40 36.97 3.41
N GLY A 147 14.92 35.80 3.03
CA GLY A 147 15.32 34.74 3.96
C GLY A 147 16.74 34.89 4.52
N GLU A 148 17.53 35.85 4.05
CA GLU A 148 18.90 36.07 4.55
C GLU A 148 18.87 36.79 5.91
N ILE A 149 19.46 36.18 6.94
CA ILE A 149 19.79 36.85 8.20
C ILE A 149 21.20 37.41 8.06
N ARG A 150 21.33 38.72 7.87
CA ARG A 150 22.63 39.38 7.90
C ARG A 150 22.94 39.78 9.35
N PRO A 151 24.05 39.30 9.95
CA PRO A 151 24.47 39.79 11.26
C PRO A 151 24.83 41.28 11.15
N ALA A 152 24.37 42.06 12.12
CA ALA A 152 24.76 43.46 12.30
C ALA A 152 26.20 43.58 12.83
#